data_AF-A0A6S7LIH8-F1
#
_entry.id   AF-A0A6S7LIH8-F1
#
_cell.length_a   1.000
_cell.length_b   1.000
_cell.length_c   1.000
_cell.angle_alpha   90.00
_cell.angle_beta   90.00
_cell.angle_gamma   90.00
#
_symmetry.space_group_name_H-M   'P 1'
#
loop_
_entity.id
_entity.type
_entity.pdbx_description
1 polymer ?
#
loop_
_entity_poly.entity_id
_entity_poly.type
_entity_poly.pdbx_seq_one_letter_code
_entity_poly.pdbx_strand_id
1 'polypeptide(L)'
;MVKDLSSELPLYKYVDDCAISEVVRVCQPDLPKLQQELDNVTQWSSANNMKLNVNFKKNKDFTVSFLINQPLTQPLIVNNQPLEAVNTIKLLG
;
A
#
# COMPACT_ATOMS: atom_id res chain seq x y z
N MET A 1 -14.72 13.34 10.18
CA MET A 1 -13.60 12.69 9.46
C MET A 1 -14.00 12.60 8.01
N VAL A 2 -13.49 13.48 7.16
CA VAL A 2 -13.99 13.62 5.80
C VAL A 2 -13.51 12.42 4.96
N LYS A 3 -14.46 11.63 4.46
CA LYS A 3 -14.24 10.42 3.63
C LYS A 3 -13.90 10.81 2.19
N ASP A 4 -12.86 11.62 1.99
CA ASP A 4 -12.53 12.08 0.64
C ASP A 4 -11.68 11.08 -0.13
N LEU A 5 -10.88 10.27 0.57
CA LEU A 5 -10.11 9.18 -0.02
C LEU A 5 -10.91 7.87 0.11
N SER A 6 -11.29 7.30 -1.03
CA SER A 6 -11.98 6.02 -1.15
C SER A 6 -11.11 5.04 -1.92
N SER A 7 -11.18 3.75 -1.56
CA SER A 7 -10.50 2.65 -2.24
C SER A 7 -11.46 1.47 -2.36
N GLU A 8 -11.29 0.65 -3.40
CA GLU A 8 -11.98 -0.64 -3.50
C GLU A 8 -11.43 -1.68 -2.50
N LEU A 9 -10.21 -1.44 -2.02
CA LEU A 9 -9.55 -2.27 -1.02
C LEU A 9 -9.78 -1.74 0.41
N PRO A 10 -9.64 -2.60 1.43
CA PRO A 10 -9.62 -2.16 2.82
C PRO A 10 -8.61 -1.03 3.04
N LEU A 11 -9.14 0.14 3.38
CA LEU A 11 -8.42 1.39 3.60
C LEU A 11 -8.61 1.84 5.05
N TYR A 12 -7.50 2.04 5.75
CA TYR A 12 -7.46 2.61 7.09
C TYR A 12 -6.70 3.93 7.03
N LYS A 13 -7.36 5.03 7.40
CA LYS A 13 -6.76 6.35 7.42
C LYS A 13 -6.84 6.93 8.83
N TYR A 14 -5.76 7.50 9.33
CA TYR A 14 -5.71 8.25 10.58
C TYR A 14 -4.88 9.51 10.40
N VAL A 15 -5.52 10.68 10.41
CA VAL A 15 -4.86 11.98 10.14
C VAL A 15 -4.11 11.95 8.79
N ASP A 16 -2.78 11.94 8.81
CA ASP A 16 -1.88 11.88 7.66
C ASP A 16 -1.41 10.47 7.31
N ASP A 17 -1.59 9.51 8.21
CA ASP A 17 -1.25 8.10 8.00
C ASP A 17 -2.37 7.36 7.28
N CYS A 18 -1.97 6.46 6.39
CA CYS A 18 -2.87 5.68 5.55
C CYS A 18 -2.29 4.28 5.31
N ALA A 19 -3.12 3.24 5.48
CA ALA A 19 -2.80 1.87 5.17
C ALA A 19 -3.85 1.28 4.23
N ILE A 20 -3.40 0.64 3.16
CA ILE A 20 -4.24 -0.12 2.22
C ILE A 20 -3.74 -1.55 2.25
N SER A 21 -4.66 -2.51 2.26
CA SER A 21 -4.32 -3.93 2.30
C SER A 21 -5.11 -4.72 1.28
N GLU A 22 -4.48 -5.73 0.70
CA GLU A 22 -5.10 -6.68 -0.22
C GLU A 22 -4.88 -8.10 0.29
N VAL A 23 -5.87 -8.98 0.09
CA VAL A 23 -5.73 -10.42 0.35
C VAL A 23 -5.63 -11.13 -1.00
N VAL A 24 -4.41 -11.52 -1.37
CA VAL A 24 -4.16 -12.24 -2.62
C VAL A 24 -4.32 -13.74 -2.39
N ARG A 25 -5.23 -14.38 -3.13
CA ARG A 25 -5.42 -15.83 -3.09
C ARG A 25 -4.58 -16.49 -4.15
N VAL A 26 -3.66 -17.36 -3.72
CA VAL A 26 -2.69 -18.03 -4.61
C VAL A 26 -3.37 -18.86 -5.72
N CYS A 27 -4.58 -19.36 -5.46
CA CYS A 27 -5.36 -20.16 -6.42
C CYS A 27 -6.17 -19.31 -7.42
N GLN A 28 -6.16 -17.98 -7.29
CA GLN A 28 -6.85 -17.05 -8.18
C GLN A 28 -5.80 -16.10 -8.76
N PRO A 29 -5.36 -16.30 -10.02
CA PRO A 29 -4.27 -15.56 -10.63
C PRO A 29 -4.69 -14.14 -11.06
N ASP A 30 -5.71 -13.55 -10.42
CA ASP A 30 -6.08 -12.17 -10.68
C ASP A 30 -4.88 -11.28 -10.37
N LEU A 31 -4.66 -10.28 -11.23
CA LEU A 31 -3.59 -9.31 -11.05
C LEU A 31 -3.82 -8.57 -9.72
N PRO A 32 -2.82 -8.49 -8.82
CA PRO A 32 -2.92 -7.73 -7.59
C PRO A 32 -3.39 -6.31 -7.87
N LYS A 33 -4.43 -5.87 -7.16
CA LYS A 33 -5.04 -4.54 -7.33
C LYS A 33 -4.35 -3.47 -6.50
N LEU A 34 -3.48 -3.86 -5.56
CA LEU A 34 -2.84 -2.93 -4.63
C LEU A 34 -2.06 -1.81 -5.32
N GLN A 35 -1.39 -2.10 -6.45
CA GLN A 35 -0.70 -1.06 -7.23
C GLN A 35 -1.70 -0.06 -7.84
N GLN A 36 -2.79 -0.54 -8.41
CA GLN A 36 -3.83 0.31 -8.99
C GLN A 36 -4.44 1.24 -7.92
N GLU A 37 -4.70 0.72 -6.72
CA GLU A 37 -5.19 1.54 -5.61
C GLU A 37 -4.16 2.56 -5.12
N LEU A 38 -2.88 2.19 -5.12
CA LEU A 38 -1.79 3.10 -4.78
C LEU A 38 -1.64 4.23 -5.80
N ASP A 39 -1.86 3.94 -7.09
CA ASP A 39 -1.90 4.94 -8.16
C ASP A 39 -3.08 5.90 -7.96
N ASN A 40 -4.26 5.38 -7.60
CA ASN A 40 -5.44 6.17 -7.26
C ASN A 40 -5.18 7.12 -6.07
N VAL A 41 -4.55 6.62 -5.00
CA VAL A 41 -4.15 7.44 -3.85
C VAL A 41 -3.16 8.53 -4.25
N THR A 42 -2.21 8.19 -5.12
CA THR A 42 -1.20 9.14 -5.61
C THR A 42 -1.86 10.26 -6.42
N GLN A 43 -2.76 9.92 -7.32
CA GLN A 43 -3.54 10.88 -8.10
C GLN A 43 -4.43 11.75 -7.20
N TRP A 44 -5.16 11.14 -6.27
CA TRP A 44 -6.02 11.86 -5.33
C TRP A 44 -5.21 12.82 -4.47
N SER A 45 -4.06 12.39 -3.96
CA SER A 45 -3.16 13.22 -3.16
C SER A 45 -2.69 14.44 -3.96
N SER A 46 -2.24 14.23 -5.20
CA SER A 46 -1.82 15.29 -6.11
C SER A 46 -2.95 16.30 -6.37
N ALA A 47 -4.17 15.82 -6.65
CA ALA A 47 -5.35 16.66 -6.88
C ALA A 47 -5.75 17.50 -5.65
N ASN A 48 -5.42 17.02 -4.45
CA ASN A 48 -5.70 17.71 -3.19
C ASN A 48 -4.50 18.50 -2.65
N ASN A 49 -3.46 18.74 -3.47
CA ASN A 49 -2.22 19.42 -3.07
C ASN A 49 -1.51 18.75 -1.87
N MET A 50 -1.71 17.45 -1.70
CA MET A 50 -1.03 16.61 -0.71
C MET A 50 0.16 15.91 -1.36
N LYS A 51 1.24 15.74 -0.58
CA LYS A 51 2.46 15.07 -1.05
C LYS A 51 2.67 13.78 -0.26
N LEU A 52 2.61 12.64 -0.95
CA LEU A 52 3.02 11.37 -0.38
C LEU A 52 4.52 11.41 -0.07
N ASN A 53 4.88 11.06 1.16
CA ASN A 53 6.28 11.04 1.58
C ASN A 53 6.95 9.74 1.14
N VAL A 54 7.41 9.73 -0.11
CA VAL A 54 8.09 8.58 -0.75
C VAL A 54 9.47 8.26 -0.17
N ASN A 55 9.91 8.97 0.88
CA ASN A 55 11.15 8.62 1.54
C ASN A 55 11.02 7.21 2.12
N PHE A 56 11.98 6.33 1.79
CA PHE A 56 12.02 4.90 2.17
C PHE A 56 11.73 4.64 3.65
N LYS A 57 11.92 5.64 4.52
CA LYS A 57 11.64 5.53 5.96
C LYS A 57 10.15 5.56 6.34
N LYS A 58 9.27 6.14 5.51
CA LYS A 58 7.86 6.39 5.87
C LYS A 58 6.87 5.48 5.15
N ASN A 59 7.04 5.27 3.85
CA ASN A 59 6.18 4.37 3.09
C ASN A 59 6.82 2.99 3.02
N LYS A 60 6.12 1.96 3.48
CA LYS A 60 6.62 0.60 3.58
C LYS A 60 5.62 -0.36 2.97
N ASP A 61 6.12 -1.35 2.26
CA ASP A 61 5.36 -2.52 1.82
C ASP A 61 5.57 -3.66 2.83
N PHE A 62 4.50 -4.35 3.19
CA PHE A 62 4.51 -5.44 4.17
C PHE A 62 3.62 -6.58 3.69
N THR A 63 4.20 -7.77 3.56
CA THR A 63 3.48 -8.98 3.14
C THR A 63 3.45 -10.00 4.26
N VAL A 64 2.26 -10.56 4.53
CA VAL A 64 2.07 -11.71 5.41
C VAL A 64 1.70 -12.92 4.56
N SER A 65 2.53 -13.96 4.59
CA SER A 65 2.28 -15.23 3.89
C SER A 65 2.24 -16.37 4.90
N PHE A 66 1.24 -17.24 4.76
CA PHE A 66 1.14 -18.51 5.51
C PHE A 66 1.62 -19.72 4.69
N LEU A 67 2.12 -19.48 3.47
CA LEU A 67 2.71 -20.52 2.63
C LEU A 67 4.13 -20.84 3.08
N ILE A 68 4.51 -22.12 2.94
CA ILE A 68 5.89 -22.59 3.17
C ILE A 68 6.88 -21.79 2.32
N ASN A 69 6.53 -21.56 1.05
CA ASN A 69 7.29 -20.71 0.15
C ASN A 69 6.47 -19.45 -0.14
N GLN A 70 6.95 -18.31 0.37
CA GLN A 70 6.34 -17.03 0.07
C GLN A 70 6.52 -16.71 -1.42
N PRO A 71 5.44 -16.37 -2.15
CA PRO A 71 5.56 -15.93 -3.52
C PRO A 71 6.31 -14.60 -3.58
N LEU A 72 7.21 -14.47 -4.57
CA LEU A 72 7.86 -13.20 -4.87
C LEU A 72 6.81 -12.24 -5.45
N THR A 73 6.52 -11.17 -4.72
CA THR A 73 5.68 -10.08 -5.20
C THR A 73 6.53 -9.05 -5.94
N GLN A 74 5.97 -8.44 -6.98
CA GLN A 74 6.61 -7.29 -7.60
C GLN A 74 6.59 -6.11 -6.62
N PRO A 75 7.66 -5.30 -6.54
CA PRO A 75 7.69 -4.15 -5.65
C PRO A 75 6.62 -3.13 -6.07
N LEU A 76 5.86 -2.64 -5.10
CA LEU A 76 4.94 -1.53 -5.31
C LEU A 76 5.72 -0.26 -5.66
N ILE A 77 5.17 0.56 -6.54
CA ILE A 77 5.80 1.78 -7.04
C ILE A 77 4.96 2.98 -6.61
N VAL A 78 5.61 4.01 -6.05
CA VAL A 78 5.00 5.32 -5.77
C VAL A 78 5.90 6.39 -6.36
N ASN A 79 5.34 7.31 -7.16
CA ASN A 79 6.10 8.40 -7.78
C ASN A 79 7.37 7.91 -8.51
N ASN A 80 7.27 6.80 -9.25
CA ASN A 80 8.37 6.15 -9.97
C ASN A 80 9.53 5.67 -9.06
N GLN A 81 9.27 5.44 -7.76
CA GLN A 81 10.22 4.85 -6.83
C GLN A 81 9.62 3.58 -6.23
N PRO A 82 10.39 2.47 -6.16
CA PRO A 82 9.92 1.26 -5.49
C PRO A 82 9.81 1.50 -3.99
N LEU A 83 8.74 1.02 -3.36
CA LEU A 83 8.61 1.00 -1.92
C LEU A 83 9.58 -0.02 -1.31
N GLU A 84 10.09 0.30 -0.12
CA GLU A 84 10.88 -0.64 0.66
C GLU A 84 9.96 -1.74 1.19
N ALA A 85 10.20 -2.98 0.76
CA ALA A 85 9.58 -4.16 1.36
C ALA A 85 10.24 -4.45 2.71
N VAL A 86 9.46 -4.45 3.79
CA VAL A 86 9.93 -4.73 5.13
C VAL A 86 9.35 -6.04 5.67
N ASN A 87 10.16 -6.76 6.45
CA ASN A 87 9.73 -7.99 7.12
C ASN A 87 9.35 -7.75 8.59
N THR A 88 9.64 -6.55 9.11
CA THR A 88 9.28 -6.14 10.45
C THR A 88 8.77 -4.71 10.44
N ILE A 89 7.71 -4.47 11.21
CA ILE A 89 7.19 -3.15 11.49
C ILE A 89 7.14 -2.95 12.99
N LYS A 90 7.53 -1.76 13.45
CA LYS A 90 7.27 -1.36 14.83
C LYS A 90 5.79 -0.99 14.91
N LEU A 91 5.00 -1.81 15.59
CA LEU A 91 3.67 -1.40 16.01
C LEU A 91 3.85 -0.33 17.08
N LEU A 92 3.51 0.93 16.77
CA LEU A 92 3.54 1.99 17.77
C LEU A 92 2.41 1.72 18.77
N GLY A 93 2.79 1.52 20.03
CA GLY A 93 1.91 1.52 21.19
C GLY A 93 2.03 2.83 21.94
#